data_AF-K1RMM9-F1
#
_entry.id   AF-K1RMM9-F1
#
_cell.length_a   1.000
_cell.length_b   1.000
_cell.length_c   1.000
_cell.angle_alpha   90.00
_cell.angle_beta   90.00
_cell.angle_gamma   90.00
#
_symmetry.space_group_name_H-M   'P 1'
#
loop_
_entity.id
_entity.type
_entity.pdbx_description
1 polymer ?
#
loop_
_entity_poly.entity_id
_entity_poly.type
_entity_poly.pdbx_seq_one_letter_code
_entity_poly.pdbx_strand_id
1 'polypeptide(L)'
;IKVAADCAERMCEVEKDDVKEKTVRPPKLYDLTTLQREANRMFGYTAQQTLDAVQEMYEQKLVTYPRTDSQYLTDEMGESTETLIQMLLGKMPYAEGLEYQPDVSKVLNSKKVSDHHAIIPTMEVAKADIGKLKERNCKILYLISARVLTATADPYIYESHKCQITCNYHTFYLTAKKTKQEGFKAIENKLKQFFGVKIEKEEPELDIWAGKHYGPCDSFVSEHFTQPPKQYTEDTLLSAMERAGNEELTEDTEKKGLG
;
A
#
# COMPACT_ATOMS: atom_id res chain seq x y z
N ILE A 1 5.04 37.99 -1.99
CA ILE A 1 6.29 38.72 -2.34
C ILE A 1 7.07 39.12 -1.09
N LYS A 2 6.49 39.88 -0.15
CA LYS A 2 7.19 40.35 1.06
C LYS A 2 7.76 39.23 1.95
N VAL A 3 6.96 38.21 2.29
CA VAL A 3 7.41 37.06 3.11
C VAL A 3 8.62 36.35 2.49
N ALA A 4 8.59 36.09 1.18
CA ALA A 4 9.70 35.43 0.50
C ALA A 4 10.99 36.27 0.60
N ALA A 5 10.93 37.56 0.27
CA ALA A 5 12.09 38.46 0.40
C ALA A 5 12.61 38.56 1.84
N ASP A 6 11.70 38.58 2.83
CA ASP A 6 12.05 38.67 4.26
C ASP A 6 12.75 37.39 4.79
N CYS A 7 12.52 36.25 4.14
CA CYS A 7 13.09 34.95 4.48
C CYS A 7 14.29 34.54 3.60
N ALA A 8 14.55 35.25 2.50
CA ALA A 8 15.65 34.92 1.58
C ALA A 8 17.02 35.02 2.26
N GLU A 9 17.86 34.00 2.06
CA GLU A 9 19.22 33.90 2.63
C GLU A 9 19.25 33.93 4.18
N ARG A 10 18.11 33.69 4.84
CA ARG A 10 18.01 33.65 6.30
C ARG A 10 18.16 32.24 6.85
N MET A 11 18.57 32.18 8.10
CA MET A 11 18.48 30.97 8.91
C MET A 11 17.04 30.79 9.40
N CYS A 12 16.61 29.54 9.45
CA CYS A 12 15.37 29.08 10.04
C CYS A 12 15.69 28.30 11.32
N GLU A 13 14.83 28.40 12.32
CA GLU A 13 14.91 27.61 13.55
C GLU A 13 13.63 26.78 13.72
N VAL A 14 13.80 25.53 14.13
CA VAL A 14 12.68 24.67 14.54
C VAL A 14 12.31 25.01 15.98
N GLU A 15 11.28 25.82 16.17
CA GLU A 15 10.80 26.22 17.51
C GLU A 15 10.18 25.05 18.28
N LYS A 16 9.38 24.24 17.57
CA LYS A 16 8.62 23.14 18.15
C LYS A 16 8.64 21.95 17.21
N ASP A 17 8.72 20.77 17.79
CA ASP A 17 8.61 19.50 17.10
C ASP A 17 7.70 18.56 17.90
N ASP A 18 6.47 18.33 17.42
CA ASP A 18 5.57 17.31 17.96
C ASP A 18 5.87 15.97 17.27
N VAL A 19 6.60 15.11 17.97
CA VAL A 19 7.02 13.79 17.48
C VAL A 19 6.04 12.74 17.95
N LYS A 20 5.47 11.99 17.00
CA LYS A 20 4.59 10.86 17.29
C LYS A 20 5.01 9.64 16.51
N GLU A 21 5.27 8.54 17.21
CA GLU A 21 5.40 7.25 16.56
C GLU A 21 4.06 6.82 15.97
N LYS A 22 4.07 6.37 14.73
CA LYS A 22 2.91 5.85 14.03
C LYS A 22 3.22 4.47 13.47
N THR A 23 2.31 3.56 13.71
CA THR A 23 2.34 2.19 13.18
C THR A 23 1.29 2.05 12.10
N VAL A 24 1.72 1.74 10.88
CA VAL A 24 0.84 1.36 9.78
C VAL A 24 0.86 -0.16 9.70
N ARG A 25 -0.31 -0.76 9.90
CA ARG A 25 -0.46 -2.21 9.77
C ARG A 25 -0.35 -2.62 8.30
N PRO A 26 0.19 -3.81 8.01
CA PRO A 26 0.17 -4.33 6.66
C PRO A 26 -1.26 -4.44 6.13
N PRO A 27 -1.44 -4.34 4.81
CA PRO A 27 -2.76 -4.53 4.25
C PRO A 27 -3.18 -5.99 4.36
N LYS A 28 -4.49 -6.26 4.33
CA LYS A 28 -5.01 -7.63 4.28
C LYS A 28 -4.81 -8.26 2.91
N LEU A 29 -5.05 -9.56 2.80
CA LEU A 29 -5.07 -10.28 1.54
C LEU A 29 -6.14 -9.74 0.58
N TYR A 30 -6.03 -10.10 -0.69
CA TYR A 30 -6.99 -9.66 -1.69
C TYR A 30 -8.29 -10.45 -1.62
N ASP A 31 -9.38 -9.70 -1.62
CA ASP A 31 -10.64 -10.11 -2.25
C ASP A 31 -10.62 -9.69 -3.74
N LEU A 32 -11.68 -9.98 -4.48
CA LEU A 32 -11.75 -9.61 -5.91
C LEU A 32 -11.66 -8.09 -6.12
N THR A 33 -12.42 -7.31 -5.33
CA THR A 33 -12.55 -5.87 -5.55
C THR A 33 -11.24 -5.14 -5.26
N THR A 34 -10.57 -5.48 -4.17
CA THR A 34 -9.26 -4.92 -3.80
C THR A 34 -8.17 -5.32 -4.79
N LEU A 35 -8.22 -6.53 -5.36
CA LEU A 35 -7.31 -6.91 -6.45
C LEU A 35 -7.57 -6.07 -7.71
N GLN A 36 -8.83 -5.90 -8.11
CA GLN A 36 -9.21 -5.08 -9.27
C GLN A 36 -8.75 -3.62 -9.12
N ARG A 37 -8.95 -3.05 -7.93
CA ARG A 37 -8.51 -1.70 -7.60
C ARG A 37 -6.99 -1.54 -7.68
N GLU A 38 -6.23 -2.46 -7.10
CA GLU A 38 -4.77 -2.39 -7.15
C GLU A 38 -4.24 -2.61 -8.59
N ALA A 39 -4.82 -3.55 -9.34
CA ALA A 39 -4.47 -3.78 -10.73
C ALA A 39 -4.75 -2.56 -11.61
N ASN A 40 -5.82 -1.82 -11.33
CA ASN A 40 -6.12 -0.56 -12.00
C ASN A 40 -5.07 0.52 -11.66
N ARG A 41 -4.71 0.68 -10.38
CA ARG A 41 -3.69 1.65 -9.96
C ARG A 41 -2.30 1.35 -10.52
N MET A 42 -1.91 0.08 -10.52
CA MET A 42 -0.58 -0.35 -10.93
C MET A 42 -0.43 -0.42 -12.45
N PHE A 43 -1.46 -0.86 -13.17
CA PHE A 43 -1.36 -1.21 -14.58
C PHE A 43 -2.46 -0.62 -15.49
N GLY A 44 -3.43 0.10 -14.92
CA GLY A 44 -4.57 0.64 -15.67
C GLY A 44 -5.57 -0.42 -16.15
N TYR A 45 -5.52 -1.64 -15.60
CA TYR A 45 -6.43 -2.72 -16.00
C TYR A 45 -7.85 -2.45 -15.52
N THR A 46 -8.82 -2.83 -16.35
CA THR A 46 -10.22 -2.78 -15.95
C THR A 46 -10.56 -3.91 -14.96
N ALA A 47 -11.66 -3.75 -14.24
CA ALA A 47 -12.21 -4.75 -13.34
C ALA A 47 -12.45 -6.09 -14.06
N GLN A 48 -13.02 -6.02 -15.28
CA GLN A 48 -13.25 -7.21 -16.11
C GLN A 48 -11.94 -7.84 -16.59
N GLN A 49 -10.97 -7.04 -17.04
CA GLN A 49 -9.67 -7.56 -17.47
C GLN A 49 -8.94 -8.30 -16.34
N THR A 50 -9.05 -7.78 -15.12
CA THR A 50 -8.47 -8.40 -13.92
C THR A 50 -9.20 -9.70 -13.57
N LEU A 51 -10.55 -9.69 -13.60
CA LEU A 51 -11.37 -10.87 -13.37
C LEU A 51 -11.06 -11.99 -14.37
N ASP A 52 -10.97 -11.67 -15.66
CA ASP A 52 -10.64 -12.64 -16.70
C ASP A 52 -9.27 -13.29 -16.46
N ALA A 53 -8.28 -12.48 -16.07
CA ALA A 53 -6.92 -12.96 -15.80
C ALA A 53 -6.87 -13.91 -14.60
N VAL A 54 -7.51 -13.54 -13.48
CA VAL A 54 -7.53 -14.37 -12.28
C VAL A 54 -8.39 -15.63 -12.46
N GLN A 55 -9.48 -15.56 -13.25
CA GLN A 55 -10.31 -16.71 -13.60
C GLN A 55 -9.53 -17.73 -14.44
N GLU A 56 -8.79 -17.27 -15.46
CA GLU A 56 -7.92 -18.14 -16.26
C GLU A 56 -6.83 -18.80 -15.40
N MET A 57 -6.23 -18.06 -14.45
CA MET A 57 -5.24 -18.63 -13.52
C MET A 57 -5.85 -19.63 -12.54
N TYR A 58 -7.09 -19.42 -12.10
CA TYR A 58 -7.82 -20.34 -11.24
C TYR A 58 -8.10 -21.67 -11.97
N GLU A 59 -8.51 -21.61 -13.25
CA GLU A 59 -8.71 -22.79 -14.08
C GLU A 59 -7.40 -23.57 -14.30
N GLN A 60 -6.28 -22.85 -14.37
CA GLN A 60 -4.92 -23.43 -14.38
C GLN A 60 -4.42 -23.86 -12.98
N LYS A 61 -5.24 -23.68 -11.94
CA LYS A 61 -4.97 -24.00 -10.53
C LYS A 61 -3.81 -23.22 -9.91
N LEU A 62 -3.43 -22.07 -10.48
CA LEU A 62 -2.33 -21.24 -9.98
C LEU A 62 -2.72 -20.33 -8.82
N VAL A 63 -4.00 -19.99 -8.72
CA VAL A 63 -4.57 -19.16 -7.65
C VAL A 63 -5.83 -19.81 -7.11
N THR A 64 -6.24 -19.40 -5.91
CA THR A 64 -7.48 -19.84 -5.28
C THR A 64 -8.70 -19.14 -5.87
N TYR A 65 -9.90 -19.54 -5.44
CA TYR A 65 -11.15 -19.11 -6.07
C TYR A 65 -11.27 -17.57 -6.15
N PRO A 66 -11.48 -16.99 -7.34
CA PRO A 66 -11.30 -15.56 -7.56
C PRO A 66 -12.50 -14.69 -7.19
N ARG A 67 -13.69 -15.28 -7.00
CA ARG A 67 -14.93 -14.53 -6.70
C ARG A 67 -15.24 -14.62 -5.21
N THR A 68 -14.41 -13.95 -4.43
CA THR A 68 -14.46 -13.92 -2.98
C THR A 68 -14.49 -12.48 -2.50
N ASP A 69 -15.26 -12.24 -1.44
CA ASP A 69 -15.29 -11.00 -0.67
C ASP A 69 -14.44 -11.10 0.62
N SER A 70 -13.86 -12.26 0.91
CA SER A 70 -13.00 -12.45 2.07
C SER A 70 -11.57 -11.99 1.81
N GLN A 71 -10.98 -11.38 2.84
CA GLN A 71 -9.58 -10.97 2.89
C GLN A 71 -8.78 -11.79 3.92
N TYR A 72 -9.33 -12.93 4.36
CA TYR A 72 -8.75 -13.81 5.38
C TYR A 72 -8.65 -15.25 4.87
N LEU A 73 -7.81 -16.03 5.55
CA LEU A 73 -7.70 -17.47 5.40
C LEU A 73 -8.33 -18.17 6.61
N THR A 74 -8.67 -19.45 6.46
CA THR A 74 -9.14 -20.26 7.60
C THR A 74 -7.96 -20.61 8.50
N ASP A 75 -8.22 -20.82 9.78
CA ASP A 75 -7.17 -21.03 10.79
C ASP A 75 -6.34 -22.31 10.52
N GLU A 76 -6.93 -23.28 9.80
CA GLU A 76 -6.27 -24.53 9.38
C GLU A 76 -5.22 -24.32 8.27
N MET A 77 -5.20 -23.17 7.60
CA MET A 77 -4.27 -22.88 6.50
C MET A 77 -2.91 -22.35 6.95
N GLY A 78 -2.62 -22.30 8.26
CA GLY A 78 -1.38 -21.74 8.80
C GLY A 78 -0.12 -22.35 8.20
N GLU A 79 0.08 -23.65 8.38
CA GLU A 79 1.29 -24.37 7.91
C GLU A 79 1.44 -24.33 6.38
N SER A 80 0.33 -24.46 5.65
CA SER A 80 0.36 -24.39 4.18
C SER A 80 0.69 -23.00 3.67
N THR A 81 0.27 -21.95 4.38
CA THR A 81 0.60 -20.55 4.06
C THR A 81 2.06 -20.24 4.36
N GLU A 82 2.63 -20.76 5.45
CA GLU A 82 4.08 -20.63 5.72
C GLU A 82 4.90 -21.28 4.60
N THR A 83 4.51 -22.48 4.19
CA THR A 83 5.17 -23.19 3.08
C THR A 83 5.04 -22.41 1.75
N LEU A 84 3.86 -21.86 1.49
CA LEU A 84 3.60 -21.02 0.32
C LEU A 84 4.52 -19.80 0.32
N ILE A 85 4.66 -19.12 1.45
CA ILE A 85 5.53 -17.96 1.61
C ILE A 85 6.99 -18.30 1.25
N GLN A 86 7.52 -19.41 1.77
CA GLN A 86 8.88 -19.84 1.44
C GLN A 86 9.06 -20.09 -0.07
N MET A 87 8.06 -20.71 -0.71
CA MET A 87 8.05 -20.89 -2.15
C MET A 87 8.05 -19.55 -2.90
N LEU A 88 7.22 -18.59 -2.47
CA LEU A 88 7.13 -17.26 -3.08
C LEU A 88 8.45 -16.49 -2.97
N LEU A 89 9.13 -16.54 -1.82
CA LEU A 89 10.43 -15.89 -1.62
C LEU A 89 11.50 -16.40 -2.59
N GLY A 90 11.49 -17.71 -2.90
CA GLY A 90 12.43 -18.30 -3.85
C GLY A 90 12.03 -18.17 -5.33
N LYS A 91 10.75 -17.97 -5.63
CA LYS A 91 10.21 -17.98 -7.00
C LYS A 91 10.02 -16.58 -7.58
N MET A 92 9.73 -15.58 -6.74
CA MET A 92 9.36 -14.24 -7.19
C MET A 92 10.60 -13.35 -7.37
N PRO A 93 10.80 -12.74 -8.55
CA PRO A 93 12.03 -11.99 -8.85
C PRO A 93 12.22 -10.77 -7.96
N TYR A 94 11.13 -10.09 -7.57
CA TYR A 94 11.19 -8.94 -6.66
C TYR A 94 11.42 -9.33 -5.19
N ALA A 95 11.35 -10.62 -4.85
CA ALA A 95 11.54 -11.09 -3.49
C ALA A 95 13.02 -11.34 -3.14
N GLU A 96 13.92 -11.31 -4.14
CA GLU A 96 15.35 -11.52 -3.96
C GLU A 96 15.93 -10.53 -2.94
N GLY A 97 16.63 -11.05 -1.93
CA GLY A 97 17.27 -10.27 -0.87
C GLY A 97 16.31 -9.51 0.03
N LEU A 98 15.05 -9.95 0.18
CA LEU A 98 14.15 -9.41 1.20
C LEU A 98 14.57 -9.93 2.59
N GLU A 99 14.79 -9.01 3.52
CA GLU A 99 14.78 -9.33 4.95
C GLU A 99 13.32 -9.45 5.39
N TYR A 100 12.90 -10.66 5.75
CA TYR A 100 11.49 -10.95 5.89
C TYR A 100 11.23 -12.06 6.91
N GLN A 101 10.44 -11.74 7.93
CA GLN A 101 9.96 -12.67 8.93
C GLN A 101 8.42 -12.71 8.86
N PRO A 102 7.83 -13.80 8.31
CA PRO A 102 6.38 -13.88 8.18
C PRO A 102 5.70 -14.12 9.52
N ASP A 103 4.57 -13.45 9.72
CA ASP A 103 3.58 -13.77 10.74
C ASP A 103 2.24 -14.08 10.07
N VAL A 104 1.98 -15.37 9.88
CA VAL A 104 0.77 -15.87 9.20
C VAL A 104 -0.48 -15.65 10.06
N SER A 105 -0.35 -15.52 11.38
CA SER A 105 -1.51 -15.29 12.26
C SER A 105 -2.27 -14.00 11.93
N LYS A 106 -1.60 -13.03 11.29
CA LYS A 106 -2.19 -11.77 10.80
C LYS A 106 -3.27 -11.96 9.74
N VAL A 107 -3.23 -13.07 9.00
CA VAL A 107 -4.17 -13.36 7.89
C VAL A 107 -5.15 -14.49 8.19
N LEU A 108 -4.96 -15.24 9.29
CA LEU A 108 -5.85 -16.33 9.71
C LEU A 108 -7.01 -15.78 10.53
N ASN A 109 -8.23 -15.99 10.05
CA ASN A 109 -9.44 -15.70 10.83
C ASN A 109 -10.65 -16.44 10.23
N SER A 110 -10.90 -17.68 10.66
CA SER A 110 -12.03 -18.46 10.14
C SER A 110 -13.40 -17.76 10.28
N LYS A 111 -13.57 -16.90 11.28
CA LYS A 111 -14.84 -16.17 11.50
C LYS A 111 -15.08 -15.06 10.47
N LYS A 112 -14.05 -14.66 9.73
CA LYS A 112 -14.11 -13.63 8.68
C LYS A 112 -13.93 -14.21 7.28
N VAL A 113 -13.94 -15.53 7.18
CA VAL A 113 -14.06 -16.25 5.91
C VAL A 113 -15.55 -16.46 5.64
N SER A 114 -16.00 -16.06 4.45
CA SER A 114 -17.35 -16.29 3.96
C SER A 114 -17.43 -17.67 3.30
N ASP A 115 -18.08 -17.81 2.15
CA ASP A 115 -18.10 -19.07 1.38
C ASP A 115 -16.71 -19.44 0.85
N HIS A 116 -15.87 -18.42 0.61
CA HIS A 116 -14.53 -18.58 0.10
C HIS A 116 -13.54 -17.71 0.90
N HIS A 117 -12.31 -18.19 1.03
CA HIS A 117 -11.22 -17.43 1.64
C HIS A 117 -10.61 -16.46 0.62
N ALA A 118 -9.60 -15.68 1.03
CA ALA A 118 -8.92 -14.71 0.17
C ALA A 118 -8.23 -15.32 -1.06
N ILE A 119 -8.00 -14.49 -2.07
CA ILE A 119 -7.27 -14.86 -3.29
C ILE A 119 -5.77 -14.93 -2.96
N ILE A 120 -5.20 -16.13 -3.01
CA ILE A 120 -3.78 -16.40 -2.81
C ILE A 120 -3.24 -17.32 -3.93
N PRO A 121 -1.92 -17.35 -4.19
CA PRO A 121 -1.34 -18.33 -5.09
C PRO A 121 -1.41 -19.73 -4.46
N THR A 122 -1.41 -20.77 -5.29
CA THR A 122 -1.32 -22.16 -4.85
C THR A 122 0.13 -22.67 -4.96
N MET A 123 0.38 -23.85 -4.40
CA MET A 123 1.68 -24.53 -4.57
C MET A 123 1.99 -24.96 -6.01
N GLU A 124 1.01 -24.97 -6.92
CA GLU A 124 1.26 -25.30 -8.34
C GLU A 124 2.11 -24.23 -9.03
N VAL A 125 2.16 -23.00 -8.50
CA VAL A 125 3.04 -21.92 -8.99
C VAL A 125 4.52 -22.32 -8.93
N ALA A 126 4.92 -23.21 -8.00
CA ALA A 126 6.28 -23.72 -7.93
C ALA A 126 6.70 -24.40 -9.25
N LYS A 127 5.78 -25.16 -9.84
CA LYS A 127 5.98 -25.93 -11.09
C LYS A 127 5.73 -25.09 -12.35
N ALA A 128 5.01 -23.99 -12.21
CA ALA A 128 4.67 -23.12 -13.32
C ALA A 128 5.89 -22.37 -13.87
N ASP A 129 5.91 -22.21 -15.19
CA ASP A 129 6.82 -21.32 -15.90
C ASP A 129 6.13 -19.96 -16.06
N ILE A 130 6.32 -19.08 -15.07
CA ILE A 130 5.63 -17.78 -14.99
C ILE A 130 5.90 -16.92 -16.24
N GLY A 131 7.07 -17.06 -16.87
CA GLY A 131 7.44 -16.32 -18.08
C GLY A 131 6.64 -16.73 -19.33
N LYS A 132 5.97 -17.89 -19.32
CA LYS A 132 5.09 -18.34 -20.41
C LYS A 132 3.62 -17.95 -20.23
N LEU A 133 3.25 -17.43 -19.07
CA LEU A 133 1.91 -16.89 -18.86
C LEU A 133 1.71 -15.65 -19.73
N LYS A 134 0.45 -15.38 -20.09
CA LYS A 134 0.09 -14.10 -20.70
C LYS A 134 0.58 -12.97 -19.79
N GLU A 135 1.08 -11.88 -20.37
CA GLU A 135 1.66 -10.75 -19.64
C GLU A 135 0.74 -10.26 -18.49
N ARG A 136 -0.56 -10.13 -18.78
CA ARG A 136 -1.57 -9.75 -17.78
C ARG A 136 -1.66 -10.75 -16.63
N ASN A 137 -1.71 -12.04 -16.90
CA ASN A 137 -1.81 -13.09 -15.88
C ASN A 137 -0.54 -13.09 -15.02
N CYS A 138 0.62 -12.95 -15.64
CA CYS A 138 1.91 -12.82 -14.95
C CYS A 138 1.93 -11.61 -13.98
N LYS A 139 1.52 -10.43 -14.46
CA LYS A 139 1.41 -9.21 -13.64
C LYS A 139 0.43 -9.37 -12.47
N ILE A 140 -0.74 -9.95 -12.69
CA ILE A 140 -1.72 -10.21 -11.62
C ILE A 140 -1.18 -11.24 -10.62
N LEU A 141 -0.51 -12.30 -11.07
CA LEU A 141 0.11 -13.28 -10.18
C LEU A 141 1.16 -12.62 -9.27
N TYR A 142 2.02 -11.76 -9.82
CA TYR A 142 2.98 -11.01 -9.02
C TYR A 142 2.31 -10.10 -7.99
N LEU A 143 1.19 -9.43 -8.34
CA LEU A 143 0.44 -8.65 -7.34
C LEU A 143 -0.10 -9.53 -6.21
N ILE A 144 -0.74 -10.65 -6.54
CA ILE A 144 -1.32 -11.57 -5.56
C ILE A 144 -0.22 -12.15 -4.65
N SER A 145 0.89 -12.58 -5.24
CA SER A 145 2.05 -13.10 -4.51
C SER A 145 2.69 -12.05 -3.60
N ALA A 146 2.89 -10.83 -4.08
CA ALA A 146 3.42 -9.75 -3.26
C ALA A 146 2.46 -9.40 -2.12
N ARG A 147 1.15 -9.48 -2.35
CA ARG A 147 0.14 -9.22 -1.32
C ARG A 147 0.23 -10.21 -0.17
N VAL A 148 0.40 -11.50 -0.45
CA VAL A 148 0.63 -12.51 0.59
C VAL A 148 1.85 -12.14 1.44
N LEU A 149 2.97 -11.81 0.79
CA LEU A 149 4.18 -11.41 1.49
C LEU A 149 3.97 -10.14 2.33
N THR A 150 3.31 -9.11 1.78
CA THR A 150 3.03 -7.89 2.54
C THR A 150 2.10 -8.13 3.72
N ALA A 151 1.04 -8.91 3.56
CA ALA A 151 -0.01 -9.08 4.57
C ALA A 151 0.48 -9.79 5.84
N THR A 152 1.51 -10.62 5.70
CA THR A 152 2.16 -11.32 6.81
C THR A 152 3.48 -10.67 7.23
N ALA A 153 3.92 -9.59 6.59
CA ALA A 153 5.12 -8.86 6.97
C ALA A 153 4.92 -8.05 8.27
N ASP A 154 6.01 -7.48 8.76
CA ASP A 154 5.98 -6.54 9.86
C ASP A 154 5.33 -5.20 9.47
N PRO A 155 4.75 -4.49 10.45
CA PRO A 155 4.18 -3.17 10.21
C PRO A 155 5.26 -2.16 9.78
N TYR A 156 4.83 -1.12 9.08
CA TYR A 156 5.66 0.05 8.82
C TYR A 156 5.57 0.99 10.02
N ILE A 157 6.71 1.30 10.65
CA ILE A 157 6.79 2.16 11.84
C ILE A 157 7.64 3.38 11.50
N TYR A 158 7.10 4.56 11.77
CA TYR A 158 7.80 5.83 11.54
C TYR A 158 7.47 6.86 12.60
N GLU A 159 8.39 7.79 12.82
CA GLU A 159 8.16 9.00 13.58
C GLU A 159 7.56 10.07 12.66
N SER A 160 6.39 10.58 13.02
CA SER A 160 5.74 11.71 12.37
C SER A 160 6.13 12.97 13.12
N HIS A 161 6.87 13.84 12.46
CA HIS A 161 7.29 15.14 12.98
C HIS A 161 6.36 16.22 12.46
N LYS A 162 5.72 16.97 13.37
CA LYS A 162 4.96 18.18 13.03
C LYS A 162 5.71 19.37 13.60
N CYS A 163 6.48 20.02 12.74
CA CYS A 163 7.41 21.07 13.14
C CYS A 163 6.82 22.45 12.88
N GLN A 164 6.99 23.34 13.85
CA GLN A 164 6.82 24.77 13.67
C GLN A 164 8.21 25.39 13.46
N ILE A 165 8.41 26.04 12.32
CA ILE A 165 9.69 26.62 11.93
C ILE A 165 9.54 28.13 11.86
N THR A 166 10.44 28.87 12.50
CA THR A 166 10.51 30.33 12.39
C THR A 166 11.62 30.70 11.43
N CYS A 167 11.31 31.58 10.47
CA CYS A 167 12.30 32.26 9.66
C CYS A 167 12.07 33.77 9.78
N ASN A 168 13.05 34.49 10.31
CA ASN A 168 12.91 35.90 10.66
C ASN A 168 11.74 36.13 11.65
N TYR A 169 10.61 36.71 11.22
CA TYR A 169 9.38 36.88 12.03
C TYR A 169 8.18 36.10 11.48
N HIS A 170 8.43 35.16 10.57
CA HIS A 170 7.39 34.35 9.93
C HIS A 170 7.42 32.90 10.42
N THR A 171 6.23 32.36 10.65
CA THR A 171 6.03 30.97 11.06
C THR A 171 5.65 30.12 9.86
N PHE A 172 6.36 29.00 9.70
CA PHE A 172 6.12 27.96 8.72
C PHE A 172 5.83 26.64 9.42
N TYR A 173 5.17 25.73 8.70
CA TYR A 173 4.88 24.39 9.18
C TYR A 173 5.48 23.37 8.24
N LEU A 174 6.17 22.38 8.81
CA LEU A 174 6.73 21.26 8.08
C LEU A 174 6.19 19.97 8.69
N THR A 175 5.76 19.05 7.85
CA THR A 175 5.54 17.66 8.26
C THR A 175 6.62 16.80 7.62
N ALA A 176 7.30 16.01 8.44
CA ALA A 176 8.35 15.09 8.01
C ALA A 176 8.13 13.71 8.63
N LYS A 177 8.67 12.69 7.98
CA LYS A 177 8.69 11.31 8.51
C LYS A 177 10.12 10.88 8.73
N LYS A 178 10.35 10.07 9.75
CA LYS A 178 11.60 9.33 9.93
C LYS A 178 11.28 7.85 10.08
N THR A 179 11.68 7.05 9.10
CA THR A 179 11.40 5.61 9.13
C THR A 179 12.19 4.96 10.25
N LYS A 180 11.49 4.21 11.10
CA LYS A 180 12.10 3.35 12.13
C LYS A 180 12.18 1.92 11.65
N GLN A 181 11.15 1.47 10.94
CA GLN A 181 11.03 0.13 10.39
C GLN A 181 10.23 0.18 9.09
N GLU A 182 10.83 -0.27 7.98
CA GLU A 182 10.16 -0.32 6.67
C GLU A 182 9.00 -1.34 6.66
N GLY A 183 9.20 -2.51 7.27
CA GLY A 183 8.19 -3.58 7.28
C GLY A 183 7.69 -3.93 5.88
N PHE A 184 6.37 -4.05 5.72
CA PHE A 184 5.74 -4.35 4.43
C PHE A 184 6.04 -3.34 3.31
N LYS A 185 6.45 -2.09 3.64
CA LYS A 185 6.80 -1.08 2.62
C LYS A 185 8.04 -1.45 1.81
N ALA A 186 8.97 -2.21 2.38
CA ALA A 186 10.13 -2.72 1.65
C ALA A 186 9.71 -3.61 0.47
N ILE A 187 8.69 -4.45 0.66
CA ILE A 187 8.16 -5.36 -0.36
C ILE A 187 7.41 -4.56 -1.44
N GLU A 188 6.56 -3.61 -1.04
CA GLU A 188 5.86 -2.72 -1.99
C GLU A 188 6.86 -1.93 -2.86
N ASN A 189 7.94 -1.42 -2.25
CA ASN A 189 8.96 -0.65 -2.95
C ASN A 189 9.73 -1.53 -3.96
N LYS A 190 10.14 -2.75 -3.57
CA LYS A 190 10.77 -3.68 -4.51
C LYS A 190 9.85 -4.08 -5.66
N LEU A 191 8.56 -4.32 -5.38
CA LEU A 191 7.57 -4.62 -6.41
C LEU A 191 7.41 -3.46 -7.40
N LYS A 192 7.29 -2.23 -6.90
CA LYS A 192 7.22 -1.03 -7.75
C LYS A 192 8.47 -0.86 -8.60
N GLN A 193 9.66 -1.05 -8.01
CA GLN A 193 10.92 -1.00 -8.73
C GLN A 193 11.00 -2.06 -9.82
N PHE A 194 10.56 -3.30 -9.53
CA PHE A 194 10.50 -4.39 -10.51
C PHE A 194 9.62 -4.05 -11.72
N PHE A 195 8.51 -3.34 -11.52
CA PHE A 195 7.65 -2.86 -12.61
C PHE A 195 8.07 -1.51 -13.20
N GLY A 196 9.18 -0.91 -12.75
CA GLY A 196 9.61 0.40 -13.22
C GLY A 196 8.69 1.56 -12.81
N VAL A 197 7.86 1.37 -11.77
CA VAL A 197 6.95 2.38 -11.24
C VAL A 197 7.73 3.33 -10.32
N LYS A 198 7.61 4.63 -10.56
CA LYS A 198 8.24 5.65 -9.70
C LYS A 198 7.66 5.59 -8.28
N ILE A 199 8.56 5.59 -7.30
CA ILE A 199 8.20 5.68 -5.88
C ILE A 199 8.19 7.17 -5.53
N GLU A 200 6.99 7.75 -5.43
CA GLU A 200 6.83 9.12 -4.92
C GLU A 200 6.84 9.09 -3.38
N LYS A 201 7.82 9.76 -2.77
CA LYS A 201 7.79 10.04 -1.32
C LYS A 201 6.91 11.27 -1.10
N GLU A 202 5.74 11.08 -0.49
CA GLU A 202 4.78 12.17 -0.19
C GLU A 202 5.32 13.17 0.84
N GLU A 203 6.14 12.70 1.78
CA GLU A 203 6.74 13.53 2.83
C GLU A 203 8.26 13.34 2.85
N PRO A 204 9.01 14.41 3.12
CA PRO A 204 10.46 14.33 3.15
C PRO A 204 10.91 13.53 4.38
N GLU A 205 11.96 12.74 4.17
CA GLU A 205 12.61 12.00 5.24
C GLU A 205 13.78 12.82 5.76
N LEU A 206 13.57 13.49 6.89
CA LEU A 206 14.49 14.49 7.43
C LEU A 206 14.77 14.19 8.89
N ASP A 207 16.05 14.35 9.26
CA ASP A 207 16.44 14.36 10.65
C ASP A 207 16.15 15.76 11.22
N ILE A 208 15.08 15.91 12.02
CA ILE A 208 14.60 17.20 12.54
C ILE A 208 14.32 17.10 14.04
N TRP A 209 14.58 18.18 14.79
CA TRP A 209 14.30 18.31 16.22
C TRP A 209 14.20 19.80 16.60
N ALA A 210 13.57 20.09 17.73
CA ALA A 210 13.46 21.46 18.26
C ALA A 210 14.83 22.07 18.58
N GLY A 211 15.03 23.35 18.24
CA GLY A 211 16.31 24.08 18.33
C GLY A 211 17.26 23.82 17.15
N LYS A 212 16.89 22.96 16.19
CA LYS A 212 17.69 22.78 14.97
C LYS A 212 17.58 24.00 14.08
N HIS A 213 18.73 24.41 13.54
CA HIS A 213 18.83 25.53 12.60
C HIS A 213 19.07 25.02 11.18
N TYR A 214 18.43 25.64 10.20
CA TYR A 214 18.56 25.35 8.77
C TYR A 214 18.85 26.63 7.99
N GLY A 215 19.64 26.52 6.91
CA GLY A 215 19.88 27.62 5.98
C GLY A 215 21.37 27.90 5.73
N PRO A 216 21.68 29.02 5.04
CA PRO A 216 20.74 30.01 4.50
C PRO A 216 19.73 29.38 3.53
N CYS A 217 18.45 29.77 3.62
CA CYS A 217 17.36 29.14 2.88
C CYS A 217 17.02 29.92 1.60
N ASP A 218 16.66 29.18 0.55
CA ASP A 218 15.93 29.73 -0.59
C ASP A 218 14.46 29.96 -0.22
N SER A 219 13.87 31.01 -0.76
CA SER A 219 12.45 31.34 -0.57
C SER A 219 11.79 31.69 -1.90
N PHE A 220 10.59 31.17 -2.12
CA PHE A 220 9.83 31.40 -3.34
C PHE A 220 8.35 31.57 -3.02
N VAL A 221 7.66 32.32 -3.87
CA VAL A 221 6.19 32.41 -3.83
C VAL A 221 5.66 31.33 -4.76
N SER A 222 4.90 30.37 -4.24
CA SER A 222 4.18 29.41 -5.06
C SER A 222 2.75 29.89 -5.31
N GLU A 223 2.31 29.82 -6.57
CA GLU A 223 0.93 30.07 -6.95
C GLU A 223 0.20 28.73 -7.11
N HIS A 224 -0.97 28.61 -6.49
CA HIS A 224 -1.80 27.43 -6.54
C HIS A 224 -3.21 27.79 -6.98
N PHE A 225 -3.78 26.96 -7.83
CA PHE A 225 -5.17 27.06 -8.26
C PHE A 225 -5.96 25.91 -7.66
N THR A 226 -7.21 26.18 -7.29
CA THR A 226 -8.15 25.10 -6.98
C THR A 226 -8.39 24.30 -8.26
N GLN A 227 -8.43 22.98 -8.12
CA GLN A 227 -8.78 22.10 -9.23
C GLN A 227 -10.21 21.59 -9.04
N PRO A 228 -10.97 21.42 -10.13
CA PRO A 228 -12.25 20.72 -10.04
C PRO A 228 -12.04 19.29 -9.53
N PRO A 229 -13.08 18.66 -8.95
CA PRO A 229 -13.00 17.27 -8.52
C PRO A 229 -12.51 16.37 -9.66
N LYS A 230 -11.59 15.45 -9.34
CA LYS A 230 -11.12 14.46 -10.32
C LYS A 230 -12.29 13.59 -10.77
N GLN A 231 -12.32 13.27 -12.06
CA GLN A 231 -13.27 12.30 -12.59
C GLN A 231 -13.00 10.91 -12.01
N TYR A 232 -14.05 10.08 -11.96
CA TYR A 232 -13.91 8.70 -11.53
C TYR A 232 -13.04 7.90 -12.52
N THR A 233 -12.00 7.29 -11.97
CA THR A 233 -11.35 6.09 -12.53
C THR A 233 -12.07 4.84 -12.03
N GLU A 234 -11.80 3.67 -12.63
CA GLU A 234 -12.37 2.42 -12.15
C GLU A 234 -12.01 2.12 -10.69
N ASP A 235 -10.78 2.37 -10.24
CA ASP A 235 -10.44 2.24 -8.80
C ASP A 235 -11.32 3.14 -7.93
N THR A 236 -11.42 4.43 -8.26
CA THR A 236 -12.21 5.37 -7.46
C THR A 236 -13.71 5.07 -7.52
N LEU A 237 -14.20 4.52 -8.63
CA LEU A 237 -15.59 4.11 -8.79
C LEU A 237 -15.88 2.87 -7.96
N LEU A 238 -15.06 1.82 -8.07
CA LEU A 238 -15.17 0.61 -7.25
C LEU A 238 -15.10 0.96 -5.76
N SER A 239 -14.18 1.85 -5.38
CA SER A 239 -14.06 2.32 -4.00
C SER A 239 -15.28 3.09 -3.52
N ALA A 240 -15.99 3.79 -4.41
CA ALA A 240 -17.23 4.48 -4.08
C ALA A 240 -18.39 3.49 -3.98
N MET A 241 -18.45 2.49 -4.86
CA MET A 241 -19.45 1.41 -4.83
C MET A 241 -19.36 0.58 -3.54
N GLU A 242 -18.15 0.20 -3.09
CA GLU A 242 -17.91 -0.50 -1.82
C GLU A 242 -18.45 0.28 -0.59
N ARG A 243 -18.50 1.61 -0.69
CA ARG A 243 -18.94 2.49 0.41
C ARG A 243 -20.33 3.07 0.23
N ALA A 244 -20.98 2.80 -0.91
CA ALA A 244 -22.29 3.35 -1.20
C ALA A 244 -23.30 2.89 -0.13
N GLY A 245 -24.00 3.85 0.47
CA GLY A 245 -24.96 3.61 1.55
C GLY A 245 -24.35 3.52 2.96
N ASN A 246 -23.03 3.36 3.12
CA ASN A 246 -22.41 3.16 4.45
C ASN A 246 -22.50 4.36 5.41
N GLU A 247 -22.78 5.56 4.89
CA GLU A 247 -23.01 6.77 5.69
C GLU A 247 -24.47 6.91 6.15
N GLU A 248 -25.40 6.21 5.51
CA GLU A 248 -26.84 6.20 5.84
C GLU A 248 -27.22 5.02 6.76
N LEU A 249 -26.32 4.05 6.94
CA LEU A 249 -26.51 2.85 7.75
C LEU A 249 -26.04 3.07 9.21
N THR A 250 -26.82 2.59 10.18
CA THR A 250 -26.48 2.61 11.61
C THR A 250 -25.25 1.75 11.90
N GLU A 251 -24.55 2.00 13.03
CA GLU A 251 -23.32 1.28 13.41
C GLU A 251 -23.51 -0.25 13.47
N ASP A 252 -24.71 -0.72 13.78
CA ASP A 252 -25.05 -2.15 13.90
C ASP A 252 -25.38 -2.83 12.56
N THR A 253 -25.46 -2.10 11.45
CA THR A 253 -25.80 -2.69 10.15
C THR A 253 -24.53 -3.13 9.42
N GLU A 254 -24.51 -4.37 8.90
CA GLU A 254 -23.41 -4.82 8.04
C GLU A 254 -23.26 -3.89 6.84
N LYS A 255 -22.11 -3.21 6.79
CA LYS A 255 -21.73 -2.28 5.73
C LYS A 255 -21.29 -3.05 4.48
N LYS A 256 -22.26 -3.55 3.71
CA LYS A 256 -22.03 -4.10 2.36
C LYS A 256 -22.41 -3.02 1.35
N GLY A 257 -21.44 -2.60 0.53
CA GLY A 257 -21.65 -1.64 -0.55
C GLY A 257 -22.52 -2.18 -1.68
N LEU A 258 -22.55 -1.47 -2.80
CA LEU A 258 -23.26 -1.89 -4.01
C LEU A 258 -22.43 -2.90 -4.82
N GLY A 259 -22.94 -4.13 -4.98
CA GLY A 259 -22.37 -5.16 -5.84
C GLY A 259 -22.12 -6.47 -5.10
#